data_AF-A0A4R1NUP5-F1
#
_entry.id   AF-A0A4R1NUP5-F1
#
_cell.length_a   1.000
_cell.length_b   1.000
_cell.length_c   1.000
_cell.angle_alpha   90.00
_cell.angle_beta   90.00
_cell.angle_gamma   90.00
#
_symmetry.space_group_name_H-M   'P 1'
#
loop_
_entity.id
_entity.type
_entity.pdbx_description
1 polymer ?
#
loop_
_entity_poly.entity_id
_entity_poly.type
_entity_poly.pdbx_seq_one_letter_code
_entity_poly.pdbx_strand_id
1 'polypeptide(L)'
;MRNLIALYSSLTERLDQLEQHVPTLARLTFLAVLFFYFWNSALLKIDGSIFSPSSGAFGQIFPKAAEAVLWDVSQMSLFQRLVIFAGTLAEFVLPVLIVIGLLTRLAALGMIGFVAVQTLVDVTGHGAKLGSLFDSPQELLDQRTMWVFLFAVLVIRGAGPLSLDRLFKARA
;
A
#
# COMPACT_ATOMS: atom_id res chain seq x y z
N MET A 1 -36.06 6.10 -26.85
CA MET A 1 -35.56 5.14 -25.84
C MET A 1 -34.72 4.01 -26.46
N ARG A 2 -35.21 3.25 -27.45
CA ARG A 2 -34.46 2.15 -28.12
C ARG A 2 -33.10 2.56 -28.70
N ASN A 3 -33.00 3.74 -29.32
CA ASN A 3 -31.73 4.25 -29.85
C ASN A 3 -30.71 4.65 -28.77
N LEU A 4 -31.18 5.09 -27.59
CA LEU A 4 -30.30 5.44 -26.46
C LEU A 4 -29.73 4.20 -25.80
N ILE A 5 -30.54 3.14 -25.66
CA ILE A 5 -30.08 1.84 -25.13
C ILE A 5 -29.06 1.22 -26.09
N ALA A 6 -29.32 1.23 -27.40
CA ALA A 6 -28.38 0.72 -28.39
C ALA A 6 -27.05 1.50 -28.39
N LEU A 7 -27.11 2.84 -28.27
CA LEU A 7 -25.91 3.66 -28.13
C LEU A 7 -25.14 3.29 -26.85
N TYR A 8 -25.82 3.22 -25.69
CA TYR A 8 -25.21 2.80 -24.42
C TYR A 8 -24.51 1.44 -24.55
N SER A 9 -25.20 0.42 -25.07
CA SER A 9 -24.63 -0.92 -25.25
C SER A 9 -23.39 -0.93 -26.15
N SER A 10 -23.45 -0.20 -27.27
CA SER A 10 -22.30 -0.10 -28.19
C SER A 10 -21.09 0.60 -27.57
N LEU A 11 -21.33 1.56 -26.67
CA LEU A 11 -20.27 2.27 -25.96
C LEU A 11 -19.68 1.40 -24.85
N THR A 12 -20.51 0.68 -24.09
CA THR A 12 -20.03 -0.23 -23.04
C THR A 12 -19.22 -1.39 -23.61
N GLU A 13 -19.65 -1.99 -24.73
CA GLU A 13 -18.88 -3.06 -25.39
C GLU A 13 -17.48 -2.60 -25.81
N ARG A 14 -17.34 -1.34 -26.26
CA ARG A 14 -16.03 -0.76 -26.58
C ARG A 14 -15.17 -0.54 -25.33
N LEU A 15 -15.79 -0.15 -24.20
CA LEU A 15 -15.09 0.01 -22.93
C LEU A 15 -14.64 -1.33 -22.35
N ASP A 16 -15.43 -2.39 -22.51
CA ASP A 16 -15.09 -3.73 -22.05
C ASP A 16 -13.82 -4.27 -22.72
N GLN A 17 -13.52 -3.86 -23.96
CA GLN A 17 -12.26 -4.20 -24.62
C GLN A 17 -11.03 -3.60 -23.93
N LEU A 18 -11.21 -2.53 -23.14
CA LEU A 18 -10.14 -1.88 -22.38
C LEU A 18 -9.96 -2.47 -20.98
N GLU A 19 -10.81 -3.41 -20.57
CA GLU A 19 -10.82 -3.99 -19.22
C GLU A 19 -9.45 -4.59 -18.83
N GLN A 20 -8.72 -5.16 -19.79
CA GLN A 20 -7.37 -5.69 -19.55
C GLN A 20 -6.37 -4.62 -19.06
N HIS A 21 -6.59 -3.34 -19.37
CA HIS A 21 -5.72 -2.23 -18.98
C HIS A 21 -6.00 -1.69 -17.57
N VAL A 22 -7.16 -2.01 -16.97
CA VAL A 22 -7.56 -1.58 -15.63
C VAL A 22 -6.45 -1.81 -14.58
N PRO A 23 -5.74 -2.95 -14.54
CA PRO A 23 -4.72 -3.16 -13.52
C PRO A 23 -3.42 -2.39 -13.80
N THR A 24 -3.14 -2.07 -15.07
CA THR A 24 -2.04 -1.14 -15.39
C THR A 24 -2.39 0.27 -14.95
N LEU A 25 -3.62 0.72 -15.17
CA LEU A 25 -4.11 1.99 -14.65
C LEU A 25 -4.06 2.04 -13.13
N ALA A 26 -4.48 0.98 -12.43
CA ALA A 26 -4.39 0.89 -10.97
C ALA A 26 -2.94 1.04 -10.46
N ARG A 27 -1.95 0.42 -11.12
CA ARG A 27 -0.53 0.60 -10.78
C ARG A 27 -0.02 2.01 -11.05
N LEU A 28 -0.45 2.64 -12.15
CA LEU A 28 -0.10 4.04 -12.45
C LEU A 28 -0.75 5.01 -11.47
N THR A 29 -1.99 4.78 -11.07
CA THR A 29 -2.67 5.53 -10.01
C THR A 29 -1.91 5.38 -8.69
N PHE A 30 -1.52 4.16 -8.32
CA PHE A 30 -0.67 3.92 -7.15
C PHE A 30 0.64 4.71 -7.23
N LEU A 31 1.33 4.67 -8.36
CA LEU A 31 2.55 5.45 -8.60
C LEU A 31 2.31 6.95 -8.39
N ALA A 32 1.23 7.47 -8.95
CA ALA A 32 0.91 8.90 -8.90
C ALA A 32 0.55 9.40 -7.50
N VAL A 33 -0.14 8.58 -6.69
CA VAL A 33 -0.78 9.07 -5.45
C VAL A 33 -0.23 8.47 -4.16
N LEU A 34 0.35 7.27 -4.20
CA LEU A 34 0.81 6.55 -3.00
C LEU A 34 2.28 6.17 -3.01
N PHE A 35 2.91 6.01 -4.16
CA PHE A 35 4.30 5.53 -4.21
C PHE A 35 5.24 6.44 -3.43
N PHE A 36 5.21 7.75 -3.69
CA PHE A 36 6.07 8.70 -2.97
C PHE A 36 5.69 8.85 -1.49
N TYR A 37 4.43 8.59 -1.13
CA TYR A 37 4.03 8.54 0.28
C TYR A 37 4.78 7.43 1.03
N PHE A 38 4.74 6.19 0.52
CA PHE A 38 5.44 5.06 1.14
C PHE A 38 6.96 5.21 1.02
N TRP A 39 7.46 5.61 -0.16
CA TRP A 39 8.89 5.75 -0.41
C TRP A 39 9.55 6.78 0.50
N ASN A 40 8.94 7.96 0.64
CA ASN A 40 9.48 9.00 1.51
C ASN A 40 9.36 8.61 2.98
N SER A 41 8.27 7.96 3.40
CA SER A 41 8.13 7.42 4.76
C SER A 41 9.22 6.40 5.09
N ALA A 42 9.54 5.51 4.16
CA ALA A 42 10.57 4.49 4.34
C ALA A 42 11.99 5.11 4.42
N LEU A 43 12.29 6.14 3.63
CA LEU A 43 13.58 6.84 3.66
C LEU A 43 13.89 7.46 5.02
N LEU A 44 12.87 7.92 5.75
CA LEU A 44 13.03 8.49 7.09
C LEU A 44 13.37 7.43 8.16
N LYS A 45 13.24 6.14 7.84
CA LYS A 45 13.48 5.03 8.78
C LYS A 45 14.91 4.47 8.72
N ILE A 46 15.70 4.87 7.74
CA ILE A 46 17.09 4.45 7.60
C ILE A 46 17.99 5.53 8.20
N ASP A 47 18.73 5.17 9.25
CA ASP A 47 19.82 5.98 9.78
C ASP A 47 21.11 5.14 9.78
N GLY A 48 22.02 5.45 8.86
CA GLY A 48 23.26 4.70 8.62
C GLY A 48 23.10 3.34 7.91
N SER A 49 22.15 2.49 8.33
CA SER A 49 21.94 1.13 7.79
C SER A 49 20.50 0.65 7.94
N ILE A 50 20.01 -0.16 6.98
CA ILE A 50 18.69 -0.81 7.09
C ILE A 50 18.61 -1.81 8.26
N PHE A 51 19.75 -2.33 8.72
CA PHE A 51 19.82 -3.28 9.84
C PHE A 51 19.82 -2.61 11.22
N SER A 52 19.89 -1.28 11.25
CA SER A 52 19.94 -0.48 12.47
C SER A 52 18.74 0.46 12.50
N PRO A 53 17.66 0.11 13.22
CA PRO A 53 16.46 0.94 13.25
C PRO A 53 16.75 2.32 13.87
N SER A 54 16.33 3.38 13.20
CA SER A 54 16.45 4.74 13.74
C SER A 54 15.51 4.95 14.93
N SER A 55 15.80 5.96 15.76
CA SER A 55 14.88 6.40 16.83
C SER A 55 13.51 6.81 16.28
N GLY A 56 13.49 7.41 15.09
CA GLY A 56 12.27 7.72 14.35
C GLY A 56 11.48 6.47 13.96
N ALA A 57 12.14 5.43 13.43
CA ALA A 57 11.50 4.16 13.09
C ALA A 57 10.93 3.46 14.32
N PHE A 58 11.66 3.51 15.45
CA PHE A 58 11.18 2.98 16.72
C PHE A 58 9.93 3.72 17.21
N GLY A 59 9.96 5.04 17.21
CA GLY A 59 8.81 5.88 17.57
C GLY A 59 7.62 5.68 16.62
N GLN A 60 7.85 5.50 15.33
CA GLN A 60 6.77 5.37 14.35
C GLN A 60 6.05 4.02 14.46
N ILE A 61 6.76 2.93 14.75
CA ILE A 61 6.19 1.57 14.77
C ILE A 61 5.78 1.16 16.19
N PHE A 62 6.51 1.59 17.22
CA PHE A 62 6.24 1.28 18.62
C PHE A 62 6.27 2.54 19.51
N PRO A 63 5.39 3.53 19.27
CA PRO A 63 5.45 4.85 19.92
C PRO A 63 5.50 4.78 21.45
N LYS A 64 4.57 4.04 22.08
CA LYS A 64 4.52 3.89 23.54
C LYS A 64 5.77 3.25 24.13
N ALA A 65 6.37 2.30 23.42
CA ALA A 65 7.59 1.64 23.89
C ALA A 65 8.81 2.55 23.73
N ALA A 66 8.87 3.32 22.64
CA ALA A 66 9.91 4.31 22.42
C ALA A 66 9.84 5.42 23.48
N GLU A 67 8.66 5.96 23.75
CA GLU A 67 8.42 6.97 24.79
C GLU A 67 8.86 6.48 26.18
N ALA A 68 8.54 5.23 26.53
CA ALA A 68 8.89 4.65 27.83
C ALA A 68 10.40 4.57 28.09
N VAL A 69 11.22 4.58 27.03
CA VAL A 69 12.69 4.55 27.11
C VAL A 69 13.34 5.81 26.55
N LEU A 70 12.58 6.91 26.44
CA LEU A 70 13.05 8.19 25.90
C LEU A 70 13.74 8.06 24.53
N TRP A 71 13.18 7.21 23.66
CA TRP A 71 13.66 6.92 22.31
C TRP A 71 15.06 6.30 22.25
N ASP A 72 15.55 5.72 23.36
CA ASP A 72 16.81 4.97 23.39
C ASP A 72 16.67 3.65 22.61
N VAL A 73 17.22 3.65 21.39
CA VAL A 73 17.22 2.50 20.48
C VAL A 73 17.98 1.29 21.03
N SER A 74 18.89 1.47 21.99
CA SER A 74 19.62 0.37 22.62
C SER A 74 18.70 -0.54 23.44
N GLN A 75 17.61 0.02 23.97
CA GLN A 75 16.61 -0.68 24.79
C GLN A 75 15.57 -1.47 23.96
N MET A 76 15.64 -1.42 22.63
CA MET A 76 14.73 -2.21 21.79
C MET A 76 14.94 -3.70 21.98
N SER A 77 13.85 -4.41 22.28
CA SER A 77 13.81 -5.88 22.24
C SER A 77 14.12 -6.41 20.83
N LEU A 78 14.62 -7.65 20.76
CA LEU A 78 14.88 -8.32 19.47
C LEU A 78 13.62 -8.37 18.60
N PHE A 79 12.45 -8.60 19.20
CA PHE A 79 11.18 -8.62 18.49
C PHE A 79 10.88 -7.27 17.82
N GLN A 80 11.01 -6.16 18.55
CA GLN A 80 10.79 -4.81 17.99
C GLN A 80 11.75 -4.52 16.84
N ARG A 81 13.04 -4.89 16.99
CA ARG A 81 14.04 -4.73 15.93
C ARG A 81 13.65 -5.48 14.66
N LEU A 82 13.23 -6.75 14.78
CA LEU A 82 12.81 -7.57 13.63
C LEU A 82 11.55 -7.01 12.96
N VAL A 83 10.57 -6.55 13.74
CA VAL A 83 9.34 -5.95 13.20
C VAL A 83 9.64 -4.64 12.48
N ILE A 84 10.47 -3.76 13.05
CA ILE A 84 10.87 -2.50 12.40
C ILE A 84 11.63 -2.79 11.10
N PHE A 85 12.56 -3.74 11.14
CA PHE A 85 13.30 -4.16 9.96
C PHE A 85 12.37 -4.67 8.86
N ALA A 86 11.51 -5.64 9.18
CA ALA A 86 10.58 -6.23 8.23
C ALA A 86 9.58 -5.20 7.68
N GLY A 87 9.07 -4.31 8.54
CA GLY A 87 8.18 -3.22 8.15
C GLY A 87 8.87 -2.24 7.19
N THR A 88 10.09 -1.80 7.52
CA THR A 88 10.86 -0.88 6.66
C THR A 88 11.18 -1.53 5.31
N LEU A 89 11.60 -2.80 5.31
CA LEU A 89 11.87 -3.53 4.08
C LEU A 89 10.60 -3.66 3.22
N ALA A 90 9.47 -4.01 3.82
CA ALA A 90 8.19 -4.11 3.13
C ALA A 90 7.76 -2.76 2.52
N GLU A 91 7.97 -1.66 3.25
CA GLU A 91 7.62 -0.31 2.81
C GLU A 91 8.44 0.17 1.61
N PHE A 92 9.66 -0.35 1.42
CA PHE A 92 10.44 -0.12 0.20
C PHE A 92 10.08 -1.07 -0.93
N VAL A 93 10.06 -2.37 -0.63
CA VAL A 93 9.99 -3.42 -1.65
C VAL A 93 8.60 -3.51 -2.27
N LEU A 94 7.55 -3.47 -1.46
CA LEU A 94 6.18 -3.67 -1.95
C LEU A 94 5.76 -2.58 -2.95
N PRO A 95 6.00 -1.26 -2.71
CA PRO A 95 5.70 -0.23 -3.71
C PRO A 95 6.40 -0.45 -5.05
N VAL A 96 7.67 -0.86 -5.04
CA VAL A 96 8.43 -1.12 -6.27
C VAL A 96 7.85 -2.30 -7.02
N LEU A 97 7.55 -3.40 -6.32
CA LEU A 97 6.92 -4.59 -6.89
C LEU A 97 5.57 -4.26 -7.54
N ILE A 98 4.76 -3.42 -6.88
CA ILE A 98 3.52 -2.90 -7.46
C ILE A 98 3.81 -2.14 -8.74
N VAL A 99 4.70 -1.15 -8.75
CA VAL A 99 4.94 -0.30 -9.93
C VAL A 99 5.40 -1.12 -11.14
N ILE A 100 6.44 -1.94 -10.98
CA ILE A 100 6.98 -2.74 -12.09
C ILE A 100 6.06 -3.90 -12.48
N GLY A 101 5.07 -4.21 -11.65
CA GLY A 101 4.11 -5.29 -11.87
C GLY A 101 4.76 -6.67 -11.74
N LEU A 102 5.52 -6.89 -10.67
CA LEU A 102 6.18 -8.15 -10.35
C LEU A 102 5.59 -8.75 -9.07
N LEU A 103 5.18 -10.02 -9.14
CA LEU A 103 4.40 -10.72 -8.12
C LEU A 103 3.21 -9.89 -7.65
N THR A 104 2.49 -9.26 -8.59
CA THR A 104 1.61 -8.11 -8.28
C THR A 104 0.50 -8.46 -7.31
N ARG A 105 -0.10 -9.66 -7.41
CA ARG A 105 -1.13 -10.11 -6.48
C ARG A 105 -0.59 -10.26 -5.06
N LEU A 106 0.60 -10.83 -4.93
CA LEU A 106 1.25 -11.01 -3.63
C LEU A 106 1.67 -9.66 -3.05
N ALA A 107 2.27 -8.78 -3.86
CA ALA A 107 2.63 -7.43 -3.45
C ALA A 107 1.39 -6.63 -2.99
N ALA A 108 0.27 -6.74 -3.71
CA ALA A 108 -0.97 -6.05 -3.36
C ALA A 108 -1.58 -6.58 -2.06
N LEU A 109 -1.56 -7.90 -1.82
CA LEU A 109 -1.94 -8.48 -0.52
C LEU A 109 -1.02 -7.97 0.61
N GLY A 110 0.29 -7.90 0.35
CA GLY A 110 1.27 -7.31 1.27
C GLY A 110 0.93 -5.85 1.60
N MET A 111 0.59 -5.04 0.60
CA MET A 111 0.20 -3.64 0.78
C MET A 111 -1.10 -3.50 1.59
N ILE A 112 -2.09 -4.37 1.39
CA ILE A 112 -3.32 -4.38 2.22
C ILE A 112 -2.96 -4.67 3.68
N GLY A 113 -2.14 -5.70 3.92
CA GLY A 113 -1.66 -6.02 5.27
C GLY A 113 -0.87 -4.85 5.90
N PHE A 114 0.01 -4.22 5.12
CA PHE A 114 0.78 -3.05 5.55
C PHE A 114 -0.14 -1.90 5.95
N VAL A 115 -1.13 -1.55 5.12
CA VAL A 115 -2.12 -0.50 5.41
C VAL A 115 -2.91 -0.83 6.68
N ALA A 116 -3.30 -2.09 6.87
CA ALA A 116 -4.02 -2.51 8.08
C ALA A 116 -3.17 -2.31 9.35
N VAL A 117 -1.92 -2.76 9.34
CA VAL A 117 -0.98 -2.57 10.45
C VAL A 117 -0.70 -1.09 10.69
N GLN A 118 -0.46 -0.33 9.62
CA GLN A 118 -0.26 1.11 9.71
C GLN A 118 -1.45 1.80 10.38
N THR A 119 -2.68 1.47 9.95
CA THR A 119 -3.90 2.03 10.53
C THR A 119 -4.03 1.71 12.02
N LEU A 120 -3.71 0.47 12.41
CA LEU A 120 -3.72 0.07 13.81
C LEU A 120 -2.72 0.90 14.64
N VAL A 121 -1.50 1.08 14.13
CA VAL A 121 -0.45 1.86 14.81
C VAL A 121 -0.81 3.35 14.86
N ASP A 122 -1.35 3.92 13.78
CA ASP A 122 -1.81 5.30 13.73
C ASP A 122 -2.85 5.58 14.84
N VAL A 123 -3.84 4.69 14.99
CA VAL A 123 -4.92 4.86 15.97
C VAL A 123 -4.46 4.55 17.39
N THR A 124 -3.86 3.38 17.62
CA THR A 124 -3.57 2.88 18.98
C THR A 124 -2.25 3.39 19.55
N GLY A 125 -1.31 3.74 18.66
CA GLY A 125 0.01 4.22 18.98
C GLY A 125 0.12 5.74 18.93
N HIS A 126 -0.36 6.36 17.84
CA HIS A 126 -0.23 7.81 17.61
C HIS A 126 -1.49 8.62 17.98
N GLY A 127 -2.56 7.94 18.41
CA GLY A 127 -3.81 8.60 18.82
C GLY A 127 -4.60 9.22 17.67
N ALA A 128 -4.33 8.82 16.43
CA ALA A 128 -5.10 9.27 15.27
C ALA A 128 -6.58 8.85 15.40
N LYS A 129 -7.49 9.72 14.97
CA LYS A 129 -8.91 9.37 14.88
C LYS A 129 -9.12 8.44 13.68
N LEU A 130 -9.78 7.31 13.92
CA LEU A 130 -10.12 6.37 12.85
C LEU A 130 -11.22 6.92 11.94
N GLY A 131 -12.23 7.56 12.53
CA GLY A 131 -13.44 7.98 11.84
C GLY A 131 -14.47 6.87 11.62
N SER A 132 -15.50 7.18 10.84
CA SER A 132 -16.51 6.22 10.39
C SER A 132 -16.66 6.25 8.87
N LEU A 133 -17.51 5.38 8.33
CA LEU A 133 -17.90 5.43 6.91
C LEU A 133 -19.26 6.11 6.81
N PHE A 134 -19.57 6.63 5.62
CA PHE A 134 -20.85 7.29 5.31
C PHE A 134 -21.06 8.60 6.07
N ASP A 135 -19.97 9.31 6.39
CA ASP A 135 -19.96 10.60 7.07
C ASP A 135 -19.19 11.67 6.26
N SER A 136 -19.10 12.87 6.83
CA SER A 136 -18.29 13.98 6.32
C SER A 136 -17.85 14.86 7.49
N PRO A 137 -16.58 15.30 7.57
CA PRO A 137 -15.54 15.17 6.54
C PRO A 137 -14.93 13.76 6.46
N GLN A 138 -14.29 13.44 5.33
CA GLN A 138 -13.57 12.17 5.16
C GLN A 138 -12.40 12.07 6.14
N GLU A 139 -12.34 10.99 6.90
CA GLU A 139 -11.31 10.73 7.90
C GLU A 139 -10.38 9.57 7.47
N LEU A 140 -9.60 9.04 8.42
CA LEU A 140 -8.59 8.01 8.15
C LEU A 140 -9.20 6.78 7.49
N LEU A 141 -10.34 6.28 8.01
CA LEU A 141 -11.01 5.09 7.50
C LEU A 141 -11.44 5.22 6.04
N ASP A 142 -11.94 6.39 5.61
CA ASP A 142 -12.28 6.65 4.21
C ASP A 142 -11.04 6.57 3.31
N GLN A 143 -9.95 7.21 3.73
CA GLN A 143 -8.70 7.18 3.00
C GLN A 143 -8.18 5.74 2.85
N ARG A 144 -8.13 4.97 3.94
CA ARG A 144 -7.67 3.58 3.90
C ARG A 144 -8.58 2.69 3.06
N THR A 145 -9.87 2.96 3.05
CA THR A 145 -10.85 2.25 2.21
C THR A 145 -10.53 2.44 0.73
N MET A 146 -10.20 3.67 0.30
CA MET A 146 -9.79 3.95 -1.09
C MET A 146 -8.48 3.25 -1.47
N TRP A 147 -7.51 3.20 -0.54
CA TRP A 147 -6.23 2.55 -0.78
C TRP A 147 -6.39 1.03 -0.89
N VAL A 148 -7.14 0.42 0.04
CA VAL A 148 -7.44 -1.01 0.01
C VAL A 148 -8.22 -1.38 -1.24
N PHE A 149 -9.17 -0.55 -1.69
CA PHE A 149 -9.88 -0.78 -2.95
C PHE A 149 -8.92 -0.82 -4.15
N LEU A 150 -7.98 0.13 -4.23
CA LEU A 150 -6.96 0.15 -5.29
C LEU A 150 -6.15 -1.16 -5.31
N PHE A 151 -5.72 -1.64 -4.15
CA PHE A 151 -4.99 -2.92 -4.05
C PHE A 151 -5.89 -4.12 -4.33
N ALA A 152 -7.16 -4.11 -3.92
CA ALA A 152 -8.11 -5.17 -4.20
C ALA A 152 -8.30 -5.37 -5.72
N VAL A 153 -8.34 -4.28 -6.50
CA VAL A 153 -8.33 -4.37 -7.98
C VAL A 153 -7.12 -5.15 -8.47
N LEU A 154 -5.91 -4.89 -7.95
CA LEU A 154 -4.69 -5.60 -8.31
C LEU A 154 -4.68 -7.06 -7.84
N VAL A 155 -5.23 -7.35 -6.66
CA VAL A 155 -5.38 -8.72 -6.15
C VAL A 155 -6.30 -9.54 -7.06
N ILE A 156 -7.44 -8.98 -7.46
CA ILE A 156 -8.47 -9.68 -8.24
C ILE A 156 -8.06 -9.79 -9.71
N ARG A 157 -7.60 -8.69 -10.31
CA ARG A 157 -7.33 -8.58 -11.75
C ARG A 157 -5.87 -8.86 -12.14
N GLY A 158 -4.94 -8.82 -11.19
CA GLY A 158 -3.50 -9.04 -11.43
C GLY A 158 -2.77 -7.77 -11.90
N ALA A 159 -1.71 -7.95 -12.69
CA ALA A 159 -0.79 -6.86 -13.05
C ALA A 159 -1.14 -6.09 -14.35
N GLY A 160 -2.02 -6.66 -15.17
CA GLY A 160 -2.36 -6.08 -16.48
C GLY A 160 -1.21 -6.18 -17.50
N PRO A 161 -1.35 -5.53 -18.65
CA PRO A 161 -0.48 -5.78 -19.79
C PRO A 161 0.96 -5.30 -19.64
N LEU A 162 1.19 -4.14 -19.02
CA LEU A 162 2.54 -3.57 -18.97
C LEU A 162 3.28 -4.01 -17.71
N SER A 163 3.41 -5.31 -17.48
CA SER A 163 3.91 -5.89 -16.22
C SER A 163 4.99 -6.96 -16.43
N LEU A 164 5.89 -7.08 -15.46
CA LEU A 164 6.90 -8.15 -15.43
C LEU A 164 6.30 -9.53 -15.11
N ASP A 165 5.12 -9.60 -14.50
CA ASP A 165 4.37 -10.85 -14.28
C ASP A 165 4.11 -11.65 -15.57
N ARG A 166 4.10 -10.97 -16.72
CA ARG A 166 4.01 -11.63 -18.03
C ARG A 166 5.19 -12.53 -18.35
N LEU A 167 6.37 -12.24 -17.81
CA LEU A 167 7.55 -13.09 -18.02
C LEU A 167 7.37 -14.49 -17.44
N PHE A 168 6.54 -14.64 -16.40
CA PHE A 168 6.19 -15.95 -15.85
C PHE A 168 5.19 -16.71 -16.72
N LYS A 169 4.26 -16.00 -17.37
CA LYS A 169 3.28 -16.61 -18.29
C LYS A 169 3.88 -17.03 -19.63
N ALA A 170 4.93 -16.37 -20.10
CA ALA A 170 5.61 -16.74 -21.33
C ALA A 170 6.46 -18.01 -21.20
N ARG A 171 6.64 -18.52 -19.98
CA ARG A 171 7.49 -19.68 -19.66
C ARG A 171 6.71 -20.88 -19.10
N ALA A 172 5.39 -20.77 -18.98
CA ALA A 172 4.48 -21.82 -18.52
C ALA A 172 3.60 -22.28 -19.68
#